data_AF-A0A934C123-F1
#
_entry.id   AF-A0A934C123-F1
#
_cell.length_a   1.000
_cell.length_b   1.000
_cell.length_c   1.000
_cell.angle_alpha   90.00
_cell.angle_beta   90.00
_cell.angle_gamma   90.00
#
_symmetry.space_group_name_H-M   'P 1'
#
loop_
_entity.id
_entity.type
_entity.pdbx_description
1 polymer ?
#
loop_
_entity_poly.entity_id
_entity_poly.type
_entity_poly.pdbx_seq_one_letter_code
_entity_poly.pdbx_strand_id
1 'polypeptide(L)'
;MPCLRFPVRCSFFLAAVAFGTGLFASLPARAAAVATFGAKGDGTADDTDAIQRAVDEGGSVHFGRGTYRLTRTIKIDLDRSGFVSLSGDGTARVEMAGAGPAFHFLGTHAGSAEPTQFKPNVWARQRTPMVEGLEIVGAHPEADGIEASGTMQLTIARTVLRELRHGIHLTVRNRNVLIADSHIYHCRGIGIFYDQVNLHQSNITGSHISYCAGGGVVSRGGNVRNVHIGSCDIESNMAKDAPATANILLDSTGGCIGEVAITGCTIQHNSPSPDSANIRILGQGDEPSLRARIGTTVTQEGHVTITGNVLSDVQVNVHLRNARGVTLTGNTFWMGYQHDLLVEDSVAIVVGPNNLDRNPRYNYGNTREARGGVVFRRSRDCTITGLHVSGVERQPAAIVLEGCDRFNLGNGTVLDSDGPGLLLRDTTRTRIGGWVLRDDRAQRAPAPSLVVTGGRDNWVLHNFLAHGQDVGPGTAVLEGNRSER
;
A
#
# COMPACT_ATOMS: atom_id res chain seq x y z
N MET A 1 92.72 -19.52 29.32
CA MET A 1 93.83 -18.54 29.15
C MET A 1 94.28 -18.57 27.70
N PRO A 2 94.66 -17.45 27.05
CA PRO A 2 94.44 -16.03 27.34
C PRO A 2 93.51 -15.38 26.27
N CYS A 3 92.60 -14.44 26.57
CA CYS A 3 92.81 -13.02 26.93
C CYS A 3 93.54 -12.18 25.86
N LEU A 4 92.79 -11.35 25.13
CA LEU A 4 93.25 -10.02 24.71
C LEU A 4 92.04 -9.07 24.54
N ARG A 5 92.05 -8.01 25.35
CA ARG A 5 91.14 -6.85 25.31
C ARG A 5 91.72 -5.79 24.38
N PHE A 6 90.86 -5.04 23.68
CA PHE A 6 91.01 -3.59 23.50
C PHE A 6 89.61 -2.94 23.39
N PRO A 7 89.38 -1.74 23.96
CA PRO A 7 88.06 -1.11 24.02
C PRO A 7 87.88 -0.08 22.89
N VAL A 8 86.67 0.04 22.35
CA VAL A 8 86.26 1.20 21.56
C VAL A 8 84.95 1.74 22.13
N ARG A 9 85.00 2.99 22.59
CA ARG A 9 83.86 3.78 23.05
C ARG A 9 83.01 4.15 21.83
N CYS A 10 81.75 3.71 21.80
CA CYS A 10 80.74 4.23 20.88
C CYS A 10 80.12 5.51 21.46
N SER A 11 80.38 6.64 20.83
CA SER A 11 79.62 7.89 21.03
C SER A 11 78.28 7.78 20.30
N PHE A 12 77.17 7.87 21.04
CA PHE A 12 75.84 8.03 20.47
C PHE A 12 75.67 9.47 19.98
N PHE A 13 75.57 9.68 18.66
CA PHE A 13 75.00 10.89 18.07
C PHE A 13 73.48 10.67 17.92
N LEU A 14 72.69 11.46 18.65
CA LEU A 14 71.24 11.50 18.53
C LEU A 14 70.88 12.36 17.30
N ALA A 15 70.55 11.73 16.16
CA ALA A 15 69.95 12.41 15.03
C ALA A 15 68.43 12.47 15.26
N ALA A 16 67.90 13.66 15.54
CA ALA A 16 66.47 13.89 15.61
C ALA A 16 65.88 13.86 14.19
N VAL A 17 65.26 12.75 13.82
CA VAL A 17 64.40 12.66 12.63
C VAL A 17 63.02 13.19 13.01
N ALA A 18 62.71 14.40 12.57
CA ALA A 18 61.36 14.95 12.67
C ALA A 18 60.44 14.19 11.68
N PHE A 19 59.67 13.24 12.19
CA PHE A 19 58.53 12.68 11.47
C PHE A 19 57.42 13.74 11.42
N GLY A 20 57.38 14.50 10.33
CA GLY A 20 56.21 15.29 9.97
C GLY A 20 55.08 14.36 9.53
N THR A 21 54.27 13.88 10.47
CA THR A 21 52.99 13.25 10.15
C THR A 21 52.02 14.32 9.68
N GLY A 22 52.05 14.61 8.37
CA GLY A 22 51.00 15.37 7.71
C GLY A 22 49.70 14.58 7.77
N LEU A 23 48.88 14.86 8.78
CA LEU A 23 47.50 14.42 8.84
C LEU A 23 46.73 15.23 7.77
N PHE A 24 46.69 14.73 6.53
CA PHE A 24 45.71 15.20 5.57
C PHE A 24 44.35 14.68 6.02
N ALA A 25 43.66 15.46 6.85
CA ALA A 25 42.22 15.30 7.02
C ALA A 25 41.59 15.52 5.63
N SER A 26 41.18 14.45 4.96
CA SER A 26 40.29 14.56 3.82
C SER A 26 39.00 15.18 4.33
N LEU A 27 38.79 16.47 4.04
CA LEU A 27 37.49 17.10 4.25
C LEU A 27 36.45 16.22 3.55
N PRO A 28 35.33 15.86 4.21
CA PRO A 28 34.26 15.16 3.51
C PRO A 28 33.86 16.02 2.31
N ALA A 29 33.59 15.38 1.16
CA ALA A 29 33.06 16.06 -0.01
C ALA A 29 31.86 16.90 0.44
N ARG A 30 32.01 18.23 0.39
CA ARG A 30 31.02 19.17 0.91
C ARG A 30 29.79 19.04 0.03
N ALA A 31 28.62 18.79 0.62
CA ALA A 31 27.37 18.82 -0.12
C ALA A 31 27.27 20.15 -0.90
N ALA A 32 26.99 20.06 -2.18
CA ALA A 32 26.84 21.18 -3.09
C ALA A 32 25.55 21.92 -2.72
N ALA A 33 25.67 23.01 -1.96
CA ALA A 33 24.52 23.79 -1.54
C ALA A 33 23.95 24.52 -2.75
N VAL A 34 22.64 24.45 -2.99
CA VAL A 34 22.00 25.11 -4.16
C VAL A 34 22.28 26.63 -4.22
N ALA A 35 22.53 27.26 -3.07
CA ALA A 35 22.93 28.65 -2.97
C ALA A 35 24.28 28.97 -3.65
N THR A 36 25.23 28.02 -3.67
CA THR A 36 26.52 28.24 -4.37
C THR A 36 26.34 28.30 -5.88
N PHE A 37 25.21 27.82 -6.40
CA PHE A 37 24.83 27.89 -7.80
C PHE A 37 23.93 29.09 -8.12
N GLY A 38 23.64 29.94 -7.12
CA GLY A 38 22.83 31.15 -7.26
C GLY A 38 21.35 30.98 -6.94
N ALA A 39 20.93 29.85 -6.35
CA ALA A 39 19.56 29.70 -5.86
C ALA A 39 19.35 30.64 -4.66
N LYS A 40 18.26 31.41 -4.67
CA LYS A 40 17.95 32.40 -3.63
C LYS A 40 17.15 31.81 -2.49
N GLY A 41 16.21 30.92 -2.76
CA GLY A 41 15.33 30.37 -1.73
C GLY A 41 14.40 31.42 -1.08
N ASP A 42 14.07 32.50 -1.80
CA ASP A 42 13.27 33.64 -1.30
C ASP A 42 11.77 33.50 -1.59
N GLY A 43 11.34 32.43 -2.27
CA GLY A 43 9.96 32.15 -2.66
C GLY A 43 9.45 32.97 -3.85
N THR A 44 10.26 33.87 -4.41
CA THR A 44 9.86 34.76 -5.51
C THR A 44 10.71 34.54 -6.75
N ALA A 45 12.03 34.46 -6.60
CA ALA A 45 12.94 34.23 -7.70
C ALA A 45 12.78 32.81 -8.26
N ASP A 46 12.86 32.71 -9.59
CA ASP A 46 12.94 31.40 -10.25
C ASP A 46 14.32 30.79 -10.00
N ASP A 47 14.38 29.77 -9.14
CA ASP A 47 15.60 29.07 -8.75
C ASP A 47 15.93 27.89 -9.68
N THR A 48 15.14 27.68 -10.73
CA THR A 48 15.23 26.46 -11.55
C THR A 48 16.60 26.27 -12.18
N ASP A 49 17.18 27.29 -12.82
CA ASP A 49 18.49 27.14 -13.47
C ASP A 49 19.63 26.90 -12.47
N ALA A 50 19.56 27.51 -11.29
CA ALA A 50 20.55 27.31 -10.25
C ALA A 50 20.50 25.89 -9.70
N ILE A 51 19.30 25.39 -9.43
CA ILE A 51 19.09 24.02 -8.92
C ILE A 51 19.44 22.99 -9.99
N GLN A 52 19.10 23.24 -11.27
CA GLN A 52 19.47 22.34 -12.36
C GLN A 52 21.00 22.23 -12.50
N ARG A 53 21.73 23.35 -12.38
CA ARG A 53 23.21 23.31 -12.36
C ARG A 53 23.75 22.51 -11.19
N ALA A 54 23.19 22.68 -9.99
CA ALA A 54 23.62 21.94 -8.80
C ALA A 54 23.41 20.43 -8.97
N VAL A 55 22.28 20.02 -9.57
CA VAL A 55 21.99 18.61 -9.88
C VAL A 55 22.89 18.06 -10.98
N ASP A 56 23.18 18.85 -12.02
CA ASP A 56 24.02 18.44 -13.15
C ASP A 56 25.47 18.11 -12.72
N GLU A 57 25.97 18.66 -11.61
CA GLU A 57 27.29 18.29 -11.04
C GLU A 57 27.31 16.89 -10.40
N GLY A 58 26.15 16.35 -10.05
CA GLY A 58 26.04 15.09 -9.32
C GLY A 58 26.36 15.22 -7.83
N GLY A 59 26.41 14.08 -7.14
CA GLY A 59 26.72 14.00 -5.72
C GLY A 59 25.57 14.45 -4.81
N SER A 60 25.93 15.03 -3.66
CA SER A 60 24.96 15.48 -2.67
C SER A 60 24.59 16.94 -2.90
N VAL A 61 23.33 17.18 -3.26
CA VAL A 61 22.74 18.52 -3.43
C VAL A 61 21.99 18.87 -2.15
N HIS A 62 22.40 19.98 -1.51
CA HIS A 62 21.82 20.42 -0.24
C HIS A 62 20.96 21.68 -0.41
N PHE A 63 19.73 21.60 0.08
CA PHE A 63 18.79 22.70 0.20
C PHE A 63 18.82 23.21 1.64
N GLY A 64 19.25 24.46 1.81
CA GLY A 64 19.16 25.14 3.11
C GLY A 64 17.74 25.66 3.35
N ARG A 65 17.52 26.27 4.50
CA ARG A 65 16.25 26.95 4.82
C ARG A 65 15.88 27.95 3.72
N GLY A 66 14.67 27.83 3.19
CA GLY A 66 14.14 28.74 2.18
C GLY A 66 12.97 28.14 1.40
N THR A 67 12.38 28.95 0.52
CA THR A 67 11.39 28.52 -0.47
C THR A 67 11.99 28.67 -1.86
N TYR A 68 12.23 27.55 -2.54
CA TYR A 68 12.83 27.48 -3.85
C TYR A 68 11.75 27.30 -4.90
N ARG A 69 11.49 28.34 -5.71
CA ARG A 69 10.44 28.30 -6.73
C ARG A 69 10.99 27.70 -8.02
N LEU A 70 10.30 26.68 -8.53
CA LEU A 70 10.60 26.00 -9.78
C LEU A 70 9.53 26.32 -10.82
N THR A 71 9.91 26.89 -11.96
CA THR A 71 8.99 27.16 -13.08
C THR A 71 8.95 26.03 -14.11
N ARG A 72 9.86 25.06 -13.99
CA ARG A 72 9.96 23.86 -14.84
C ARG A 72 10.63 22.72 -14.06
N THR A 73 10.42 21.50 -14.54
CA THR A 73 11.00 20.28 -13.96
C THR A 73 12.52 20.33 -13.89
N ILE A 74 13.07 19.94 -12.74
CA ILE A 74 14.49 19.60 -12.60
C ILE A 74 14.69 18.16 -13.08
N LYS A 75 15.41 18.00 -14.18
CA LYS A 75 15.72 16.68 -14.76
C LYS A 75 17.01 16.14 -14.16
N ILE A 76 16.94 14.95 -13.58
CA ILE A 76 18.07 14.26 -12.95
C ILE A 76 18.40 13.06 -13.83
N ASP A 77 19.16 13.30 -14.89
CA ASP A 77 19.69 12.25 -15.76
C ASP A 77 20.83 11.54 -15.04
N LEU A 78 20.57 10.35 -14.49
CA LEU A 78 21.52 9.61 -13.66
C LEU A 78 22.70 9.05 -14.45
N ASP A 79 22.55 8.85 -15.77
CA ASP A 79 23.68 8.40 -16.60
C ASP A 79 24.71 9.52 -16.76
N ARG A 80 24.20 10.76 -16.96
CA ARG A 80 25.01 11.97 -17.05
C ARG A 80 25.54 12.42 -15.69
N SER A 81 24.66 12.68 -14.72
CA SER A 81 24.99 13.26 -13.40
C SER A 81 25.67 12.27 -12.44
N GLY A 82 25.45 10.96 -12.61
CA GLY A 82 25.95 9.96 -11.68
C GLY A 82 25.10 9.88 -10.41
N PHE A 83 25.74 9.57 -9.28
CA PHE A 83 25.03 9.37 -8.01
C PHE A 83 24.49 10.70 -7.52
N VAL A 84 23.18 10.81 -7.29
CA VAL A 84 22.53 12.06 -6.86
C VAL A 84 21.69 11.84 -5.61
N SER A 85 21.88 12.69 -4.60
CA SER A 85 21.00 12.80 -3.43
C SER A 85 20.56 14.24 -3.23
N LEU A 86 19.25 14.48 -3.14
CA LEU A 86 18.66 15.76 -2.75
C LEU A 86 18.38 15.73 -1.25
N SER A 87 18.90 16.70 -0.50
CA SER A 87 18.81 16.70 0.97
C SER A 87 18.45 18.05 1.54
N GLY A 88 17.58 18.07 2.54
CA GLY A 88 17.31 19.19 3.43
C GLY A 88 17.23 18.73 4.88
N ASP A 89 16.96 19.66 5.78
CA ASP A 89 16.83 19.43 7.23
C ASP A 89 15.38 19.65 7.72
N GLY A 90 14.40 19.58 6.81
CA GLY A 90 13.00 19.86 7.07
C GLY A 90 12.62 21.34 6.97
N THR A 91 13.58 22.25 6.70
CA THR A 91 13.32 23.70 6.59
C THR A 91 13.27 24.23 5.15
N ALA A 92 13.62 23.39 4.18
CA ALA A 92 13.59 23.72 2.76
C ALA A 92 12.24 23.34 2.13
N ARG A 93 11.62 24.32 1.46
CA ARG A 93 10.44 24.13 0.62
C ARG A 93 10.82 24.28 -0.85
N VAL A 94 10.38 23.36 -1.68
CA VAL A 94 10.39 23.46 -3.14
C VAL A 94 8.96 23.73 -3.58
N GLU A 95 8.73 24.84 -4.28
CA GLU A 95 7.44 25.21 -4.84
C GLU A 95 7.46 24.91 -6.35
N MET A 96 6.73 23.89 -6.79
CA MET A 96 6.59 23.56 -8.21
C MET A 96 5.48 24.42 -8.83
N ALA A 97 5.88 25.52 -9.46
CA ALA A 97 5.01 26.51 -10.08
C ALA A 97 4.78 26.29 -11.58
N GLY A 98 5.46 25.32 -12.18
CA GLY A 98 5.24 24.87 -13.56
C GLY A 98 4.41 23.59 -13.65
N ALA A 99 4.08 23.19 -14.87
CA ALA A 99 3.53 21.86 -15.14
C ALA A 99 4.61 20.76 -15.04
N GLY A 100 4.21 19.55 -14.70
CA GLY A 100 5.08 18.38 -14.56
C GLY A 100 5.69 18.22 -13.16
N PRO A 101 6.58 17.24 -12.97
CA PRO A 101 7.19 16.98 -11.67
C PRO A 101 8.19 18.06 -11.26
N ALA A 102 8.32 18.33 -9.96
CA ALA A 102 9.41 19.14 -9.41
C ALA A 102 10.76 18.49 -9.73
N PHE A 103 10.88 17.19 -9.46
CA PHE A 103 12.08 16.39 -9.73
C PHE A 103 11.73 15.15 -10.55
N HIS A 104 12.43 14.96 -11.67
CA HIS A 104 12.31 13.77 -12.49
C HIS A 104 13.64 12.99 -12.50
N PHE A 105 13.67 11.85 -11.82
CA PHE A 105 14.79 10.90 -11.86
C PHE A 105 14.73 10.01 -13.09
N LEU A 106 15.71 10.16 -13.97
CA LEU A 106 15.84 9.43 -15.23
C LEU A 106 17.04 8.48 -15.14
N GLY A 107 16.77 7.19 -14.92
CA GLY A 107 17.77 6.13 -14.95
C GLY A 107 17.70 5.29 -16.22
N THR A 108 18.69 4.42 -16.39
CA THR A 108 18.82 3.55 -17.59
C THR A 108 18.53 2.08 -17.31
N HIS A 109 18.03 1.75 -16.11
CA HIS A 109 17.75 0.38 -15.73
C HIS A 109 16.60 -0.20 -16.56
N ALA A 110 16.91 -1.22 -17.35
CA ALA A 110 15.97 -1.88 -18.27
C ALA A 110 15.80 -3.40 -18.00
N GLY A 111 16.57 -3.96 -17.07
CA GLY A 111 16.63 -5.40 -16.77
C GLY A 111 15.73 -5.83 -15.61
N SER A 112 15.85 -7.09 -15.17
CA SER A 112 15.26 -7.54 -13.90
C SER A 112 16.15 -7.17 -12.70
N ALA A 113 15.75 -7.58 -11.50
CA ALA A 113 16.58 -7.47 -10.29
C ALA A 113 17.71 -8.53 -10.21
N GLU A 114 17.85 -9.40 -11.22
CA GLU A 114 18.93 -10.38 -11.29
C GLU A 114 20.30 -9.68 -11.43
N PRO A 115 21.28 -9.94 -10.54
CA PRO A 115 22.57 -9.25 -10.54
C PRO A 115 23.34 -9.27 -11.88
N THR A 116 23.20 -10.34 -12.65
CA THR A 116 23.86 -10.52 -13.95
C THR A 116 23.23 -9.71 -15.08
N GLN A 117 21.99 -9.22 -14.90
CA GLN A 117 21.26 -8.44 -15.91
C GLN A 117 21.48 -6.92 -15.79
N PHE A 118 22.22 -6.47 -14.78
CA PHE A 118 22.53 -5.05 -14.64
C PHE A 118 23.59 -4.62 -15.64
N LYS A 119 23.30 -3.53 -16.37
CA LYS A 119 24.34 -2.84 -17.14
C LYS A 119 25.37 -2.24 -16.15
N PRO A 120 26.68 -2.28 -16.46
CA PRO A 120 27.71 -1.77 -15.55
C PRO A 120 27.51 -0.33 -15.09
N ASN A 121 26.98 0.54 -15.96
CA ASN A 121 26.73 1.94 -15.65
C ASN A 121 25.67 2.14 -14.54
N VAL A 122 24.70 1.23 -14.39
CA VAL A 122 23.68 1.34 -13.33
C VAL A 122 24.33 1.30 -11.95
N TRP A 123 25.23 0.34 -11.71
CA TRP A 123 25.92 0.23 -10.42
C TRP A 123 27.04 1.26 -10.26
N ALA A 124 27.77 1.53 -11.34
CA ALA A 124 28.90 2.46 -11.30
C ALA A 124 28.49 3.93 -11.17
N ARG A 125 27.23 4.27 -11.52
CA ARG A 125 26.80 5.67 -11.63
C ARG A 125 25.38 5.98 -11.13
N GLN A 126 24.43 5.04 -11.13
CA GLN A 126 23.00 5.40 -11.03
C GLN A 126 22.29 4.86 -9.79
N ARG A 127 22.96 4.03 -8.98
CA ARG A 127 22.33 3.35 -7.85
C ARG A 127 21.88 4.33 -6.78
N THR A 128 20.76 4.02 -6.16
CA THR A 128 20.29 4.65 -4.92
C THR A 128 20.14 6.18 -5.02
N PRO A 129 19.46 6.71 -6.06
CA PRO A 129 19.10 8.13 -6.05
C PRO A 129 18.19 8.39 -4.84
N MET A 130 18.34 9.57 -4.22
CA MET A 130 17.68 9.84 -2.95
C MET A 130 17.04 11.24 -2.87
N VAL A 131 15.90 11.33 -2.19
CA VAL A 131 15.30 12.59 -1.72
C VAL A 131 15.03 12.47 -0.22
N GLU A 132 15.52 13.44 0.55
CA GLU A 132 15.36 13.44 1.99
C GLU A 132 15.14 14.84 2.57
N GLY A 133 14.21 14.99 3.52
CA GLY A 133 14.13 16.17 4.38
C GLY A 133 13.66 17.44 3.67
N LEU A 134 12.90 17.29 2.58
CA LEU A 134 12.33 18.41 1.82
C LEU A 134 10.81 18.48 1.97
N GLU A 135 10.27 19.69 1.89
CA GLU A 135 8.87 19.91 1.53
C GLU A 135 8.77 20.22 0.03
N ILE A 136 7.87 19.55 -0.70
CA ILE A 136 7.56 19.81 -2.11
C ILE A 136 6.07 20.16 -2.20
N VAL A 137 5.77 21.34 -2.71
CA VAL A 137 4.42 21.90 -2.79
C VAL A 137 4.08 22.27 -4.22
N GLY A 138 2.90 21.89 -4.71
CA GLY A 138 2.45 22.27 -6.06
C GLY A 138 1.73 23.61 -6.08
N ALA A 139 2.25 24.56 -6.84
CA ALA A 139 1.63 25.86 -7.13
C ALA A 139 1.00 25.94 -8.54
N HIS A 140 1.03 24.83 -9.29
CA HIS A 140 0.40 24.69 -10.61
C HIS A 140 -0.61 23.52 -10.59
N PRO A 141 -1.74 23.61 -11.32
CA PRO A 141 -2.73 22.52 -11.39
C PRO A 141 -2.12 21.17 -11.80
N GLU A 142 -1.16 21.19 -12.72
CA GLU A 142 -0.43 20.03 -13.24
C GLU A 142 0.96 19.80 -12.59
N ALA A 143 1.25 20.45 -11.45
CA ALA A 143 2.49 20.20 -10.72
C ALA A 143 2.45 18.82 -10.06
N ASP A 144 3.41 17.96 -10.38
CA ASP A 144 3.67 16.70 -9.68
C ASP A 144 4.90 16.85 -8.76
N GLY A 145 5.05 15.96 -7.78
CA GLY A 145 6.16 16.01 -6.84
C GLY A 145 7.43 15.39 -7.42
N ILE A 146 7.52 14.07 -7.30
CA ILE A 146 8.68 13.30 -7.75
C ILE A 146 8.22 12.29 -8.79
N GLU A 147 8.80 12.34 -9.99
CA GLU A 147 8.65 11.30 -11.01
C GLU A 147 9.93 10.46 -11.11
N ALA A 148 9.79 9.15 -11.32
CA ALA A 148 10.91 8.25 -11.53
C ALA A 148 10.66 7.23 -12.64
N SER A 149 11.62 7.18 -13.56
CA SER A 149 11.68 6.21 -14.66
C SER A 149 13.08 5.61 -14.77
N GLY A 150 13.17 4.29 -14.92
CA GLY A 150 14.43 3.57 -15.11
C GLY A 150 15.35 3.55 -13.90
N THR A 151 14.83 3.80 -12.69
CA THR A 151 15.67 3.91 -11.49
C THR A 151 15.94 2.55 -10.81
N MET A 152 17.08 2.47 -10.12
CA MET A 152 17.44 1.35 -9.26
C MET A 152 17.66 1.87 -7.83
N GLN A 153 16.89 1.35 -6.88
CA GLN A 153 16.96 1.69 -5.46
C GLN A 153 16.61 3.14 -5.11
N LEU A 154 15.71 3.79 -5.85
CA LEU A 154 15.22 5.12 -5.48
C LEU A 154 14.71 5.11 -4.04
N THR A 155 15.20 6.06 -3.23
CA THR A 155 14.83 6.21 -1.83
C THR A 155 14.23 7.61 -1.59
N ILE A 156 13.00 7.67 -1.11
CA ILE A 156 12.33 8.91 -0.69
C ILE A 156 12.04 8.76 0.80
N ALA A 157 12.64 9.61 1.62
CA ALA A 157 12.53 9.52 3.08
C ALA A 157 12.26 10.88 3.72
N ARG A 158 11.52 10.95 4.85
CA ARG A 158 11.35 12.18 5.63
C ARG A 158 10.93 13.40 4.79
N THR A 159 10.12 13.17 3.77
CA THR A 159 9.77 14.19 2.76
C THR A 159 8.28 14.49 2.85
N VAL A 160 7.91 15.77 2.74
CA VAL A 160 6.53 16.22 2.66
C VAL A 160 6.21 16.54 1.20
N LEU A 161 5.17 15.92 0.65
CA LEU A 161 4.67 16.17 -0.71
C LEU A 161 3.20 16.57 -0.61
N ARG A 162 2.86 17.81 -0.93
CA ARG A 162 1.47 18.28 -0.78
C ARG A 162 0.99 19.25 -1.83
N GLU A 163 -0.32 19.31 -2.01
CA GLU A 163 -0.95 20.18 -3.01
C GLU A 163 -0.35 19.95 -4.40
N LEU A 164 -0.08 18.70 -4.75
CA LEU A 164 0.42 18.27 -6.07
C LEU A 164 -0.71 17.58 -6.82
N ARG A 165 -0.65 17.47 -8.14
CA ARG A 165 -1.51 16.55 -8.88
C ARG A 165 -1.15 15.12 -8.49
N HIS A 166 0.09 14.69 -8.67
CA HIS A 166 0.60 13.44 -8.12
C HIS A 166 1.75 13.69 -7.14
N GLY A 167 1.74 13.02 -5.99
CA GLY A 167 2.83 13.11 -5.02
C GLY A 167 4.10 12.44 -5.56
N ILE A 168 4.05 11.12 -5.68
CA ILE A 168 5.13 10.29 -6.24
C ILE A 168 4.57 9.52 -7.44
N HIS A 169 5.19 9.65 -8.60
CA HIS A 169 4.76 9.03 -9.86
C HIS A 169 5.85 8.09 -10.38
N LEU A 170 5.56 6.79 -10.36
CA LEU A 170 6.48 5.73 -10.79
C LEU A 170 6.03 5.25 -12.17
N THR A 171 6.88 5.46 -13.18
CA THR A 171 6.56 5.18 -14.59
C THR A 171 7.59 4.26 -15.23
N VAL A 172 7.22 3.64 -16.36
CA VAL A 172 8.08 2.80 -17.22
C VAL A 172 8.66 1.57 -16.51
N ARG A 173 9.72 1.75 -15.71
CA ARG A 173 10.39 0.68 -14.97
C ARG A 173 11.13 1.24 -13.77
N ASN A 174 10.97 0.65 -12.60
CA ASN A 174 11.81 0.94 -11.43
C ASN A 174 12.08 -0.36 -10.66
N ARG A 175 13.11 -0.38 -9.80
CA ARG A 175 13.43 -1.54 -8.96
C ARG A 175 13.81 -1.11 -7.55
N ASN A 176 13.37 -1.88 -6.58
CA ASN A 176 13.75 -1.75 -5.17
C ASN A 176 13.47 -0.35 -4.60
N VAL A 177 12.29 0.23 -4.93
CA VAL A 177 11.93 1.58 -4.49
C VAL A 177 11.58 1.59 -3.00
N LEU A 178 12.10 2.57 -2.26
CA LEU A 178 11.79 2.79 -0.84
C LEU A 178 11.11 4.15 -0.67
N ILE A 179 9.96 4.16 0.00
CA ILE A 179 9.23 5.35 0.42
C ILE A 179 9.01 5.23 1.93
N ALA A 180 9.68 6.05 2.73
CA ALA A 180 9.73 5.90 4.18
C ALA A 180 9.47 7.20 4.93
N ASP A 181 8.82 7.13 6.09
CA ASP A 181 8.71 8.23 7.06
C ASP A 181 8.26 9.57 6.42
N SER A 182 7.37 9.51 5.42
CA SER A 182 7.03 10.65 4.57
C SER A 182 5.56 11.05 4.72
N HIS A 183 5.25 12.29 4.39
CA HIS A 183 3.89 12.82 4.37
C HIS A 183 3.49 13.11 2.92
N ILE A 184 2.48 12.42 2.41
CA ILE A 184 1.90 12.66 1.09
C ILE A 184 0.47 13.13 1.33
N TYR A 185 0.21 14.42 1.11
CA TYR A 185 -0.96 15.06 1.68
C TYR A 185 -1.68 15.99 0.70
N HIS A 186 -3.00 15.88 0.62
CA HIS A 186 -3.83 16.83 -0.14
C HIS A 186 -3.42 16.95 -1.62
N CYS A 187 -3.19 15.81 -2.28
CA CYS A 187 -2.96 15.80 -3.73
C CYS A 187 -4.27 15.94 -4.50
N ARG A 188 -4.29 16.72 -5.58
CA ARG A 188 -5.43 16.84 -6.52
C ARG A 188 -5.69 15.55 -7.31
N GLY A 189 -4.70 14.68 -7.39
CA GLY A 189 -4.78 13.34 -7.95
C GLY A 189 -4.31 12.30 -6.92
N ILE A 190 -3.40 11.44 -7.35
CA ILE A 190 -2.95 10.26 -6.58
C ILE A 190 -1.75 10.61 -5.69
N GLY A 191 -1.73 10.10 -4.46
CA GLY A 191 -0.58 10.23 -3.55
C GLY A 191 0.67 9.53 -4.08
N ILE A 192 0.63 8.19 -4.16
CA ILE A 192 1.69 7.35 -4.72
C ILE A 192 1.12 6.56 -5.89
N PHE A 193 1.60 6.84 -7.09
CA PHE A 193 1.05 6.32 -8.33
C PHE A 193 2.02 5.36 -9.04
N TYR A 194 1.63 4.10 -9.13
CA TYR A 194 2.26 3.09 -9.96
C TYR A 194 1.51 3.06 -11.30
N ASP A 195 2.06 3.74 -12.30
CA ASP A 195 1.38 4.02 -13.56
C ASP A 195 1.92 3.13 -14.68
N GLN A 196 1.22 2.02 -14.93
CA GLN A 196 1.62 1.01 -15.93
C GLN A 196 3.09 0.59 -15.80
N VAL A 197 3.64 0.69 -14.58
CA VAL A 197 5.06 0.57 -14.33
C VAL A 197 5.44 -0.91 -14.29
N ASN A 198 6.60 -1.22 -14.85
CA ASN A 198 7.26 -2.47 -14.56
C ASN A 198 8.07 -2.29 -13.27
N LEU A 199 7.51 -2.67 -12.13
CA LEU A 199 8.17 -2.49 -10.83
C LEU A 199 8.17 -3.78 -10.03
N HIS A 200 9.36 -4.31 -9.79
CA HIS A 200 9.56 -5.42 -8.86
C HIS A 200 10.25 -4.87 -7.62
N GLN A 201 9.64 -5.14 -6.46
CA GLN A 201 10.08 -4.78 -5.12
C GLN A 201 9.94 -3.28 -4.82
N SER A 202 8.92 -2.93 -4.03
CA SER A 202 8.82 -1.62 -3.39
C SER A 202 8.32 -1.73 -1.96
N ASN A 203 8.82 -0.83 -1.10
CA ASN A 203 8.37 -0.72 0.29
C ASN A 203 7.88 0.71 0.56
N ILE A 204 6.67 0.81 1.11
CA ILE A 204 6.06 2.03 1.61
C ILE A 204 5.86 1.82 3.11
N THR A 205 6.60 2.55 3.94
CA THR A 205 6.64 2.32 5.39
C THR A 205 6.58 3.59 6.21
N GLY A 206 5.91 3.55 7.37
CA GLY A 206 5.97 4.65 8.35
C GLY A 206 5.42 5.98 7.84
N SER A 207 4.60 5.97 6.79
CA SER A 207 4.21 7.17 6.05
C SER A 207 2.75 7.54 6.31
N HIS A 208 2.45 8.84 6.23
CA HIS A 208 1.09 9.36 6.29
C HIS A 208 0.65 9.78 4.88
N ILE A 209 -0.41 9.16 4.35
CA ILE A 209 -0.90 9.35 2.98
C ILE A 209 -2.37 9.72 3.02
N SER A 210 -2.69 11.00 2.87
CA SER A 210 -4.05 11.47 3.16
C SER A 210 -4.56 12.56 2.25
N TYR A 211 -5.89 12.60 2.08
CA TYR A 211 -6.60 13.61 1.30
C TYR A 211 -6.17 13.71 -0.17
N CYS A 212 -5.64 12.63 -0.74
CA CYS A 212 -5.33 12.56 -2.18
C CYS A 212 -6.59 12.22 -2.98
N ALA A 213 -7.10 13.18 -3.75
CA ALA A 213 -8.41 13.11 -4.40
C ALA A 213 -8.57 11.95 -5.40
N GLY A 214 -7.48 11.46 -5.98
CA GLY A 214 -7.47 10.33 -6.94
C GLY A 214 -7.14 8.96 -6.34
N GLY A 215 -6.85 8.89 -5.04
CA GLY A 215 -6.41 7.67 -4.35
C GLY A 215 -5.10 7.86 -3.57
N GLY A 216 -4.90 7.03 -2.55
CA GLY A 216 -3.73 7.12 -1.67
C GLY A 216 -2.52 6.43 -2.30
N VAL A 217 -2.48 5.10 -2.21
CA VAL A 217 -1.56 4.24 -2.96
C VAL A 217 -2.32 3.57 -4.09
N VAL A 218 -2.02 3.93 -5.33
CA VAL A 218 -2.75 3.43 -6.50
C VAL A 218 -1.80 2.78 -7.48
N SER A 219 -2.12 1.55 -7.88
CA SER A 219 -1.47 0.84 -8.97
C SER A 219 -2.46 0.51 -10.07
N ARG A 220 -2.15 0.90 -11.31
CA ARG A 220 -2.98 0.65 -12.49
C ARG A 220 -2.15 -0.06 -13.56
N GLY A 221 -2.52 -1.30 -13.86
CA GLY A 221 -1.87 -2.18 -14.82
C GLY A 221 -0.39 -2.40 -14.52
N GLY A 222 0.42 -2.43 -15.57
CA GLY A 222 1.86 -2.65 -15.50
C GLY A 222 2.23 -4.09 -15.16
N ASN A 223 3.46 -4.27 -14.67
CA ASN A 223 3.94 -5.55 -14.13
C ASN A 223 4.53 -5.25 -12.76
N VAL A 224 3.66 -5.29 -11.75
CA VAL A 224 3.98 -4.88 -10.39
C VAL A 224 4.01 -6.12 -9.48
N ARG A 225 5.13 -6.29 -8.77
CA ARG A 225 5.39 -7.45 -7.91
C ARG A 225 6.11 -7.04 -6.64
N ASN A 226 5.86 -7.76 -5.54
CA ASN A 226 6.57 -7.61 -4.26
C ASN A 226 6.41 -6.21 -3.65
N VAL A 227 5.17 -5.77 -3.45
CA VAL A 227 4.85 -4.47 -2.85
C VAL A 227 4.56 -4.66 -1.35
N HIS A 228 5.29 -3.94 -0.50
CA HIS A 228 5.01 -3.88 0.93
C HIS A 228 4.45 -2.49 1.29
N ILE A 229 3.27 -2.46 1.90
CA ILE A 229 2.66 -1.28 2.48
C ILE A 229 2.49 -1.58 3.97
N GLY A 230 3.20 -0.88 4.85
CA GLY A 230 3.09 -1.20 6.27
C GLY A 230 3.43 -0.11 7.26
N SER A 231 2.81 -0.18 8.43
CA SER A 231 2.95 0.84 9.49
C SER A 231 2.63 2.25 8.99
N CYS A 232 1.64 2.39 8.11
CA CYS A 232 1.21 3.67 7.54
C CYS A 232 -0.13 4.12 8.13
N ASP A 233 -0.37 5.43 8.08
CA ASP A 233 -1.69 6.02 8.25
C ASP A 233 -2.18 6.49 6.87
N ILE A 234 -3.34 5.99 6.42
CA ILE A 234 -3.84 6.21 5.07
C ILE A 234 -5.32 6.57 5.11
N GLU A 235 -5.66 7.83 4.84
CA GLU A 235 -7.04 8.28 5.02
C GLU A 235 -7.58 9.32 4.05
N SER A 236 -8.90 9.32 3.85
CA SER A 236 -9.62 10.32 3.05
C SER A 236 -9.13 10.48 1.60
N ASN A 237 -8.58 9.43 1.00
CA ASN A 237 -7.99 9.51 -0.34
C ASN A 237 -8.98 9.22 -1.48
N MET A 238 -10.05 10.01 -1.56
CA MET A 238 -10.89 10.09 -2.76
C MET A 238 -11.80 11.32 -2.67
N ALA A 239 -11.85 12.13 -3.71
CA ALA A 239 -12.81 13.25 -3.75
C ALA A 239 -14.23 12.73 -3.99
N LYS A 240 -15.24 13.49 -3.54
CA LYS A 240 -16.66 13.11 -3.64
C LYS A 240 -17.15 12.90 -5.07
N ASP A 241 -16.55 13.61 -6.01
CA ASP A 241 -16.86 13.61 -7.45
C ASP A 241 -15.81 12.85 -8.27
N ALA A 242 -14.79 12.26 -7.62
CA ALA A 242 -13.81 11.44 -8.31
C ALA A 242 -14.42 10.11 -8.78
N PRO A 243 -13.90 9.52 -9.87
CA PRO A 243 -14.15 8.13 -10.17
C PRO A 243 -13.80 7.24 -8.97
N ALA A 244 -14.54 6.14 -8.86
CA ALA A 244 -14.33 5.09 -7.88
C ALA A 244 -12.83 4.73 -7.72
N THR A 245 -12.29 4.94 -6.52
CA THR A 245 -10.90 4.63 -6.14
C THR A 245 -10.85 4.23 -4.66
N ALA A 246 -9.67 4.20 -4.05
CA ALA A 246 -9.49 3.77 -2.67
C ALA A 246 -8.29 4.42 -1.99
N ASN A 247 -8.24 4.28 -0.66
CA ASN A 247 -7.02 4.52 0.11
C ASN A 247 -5.86 3.66 -0.42
N ILE A 248 -6.13 2.38 -0.73
CA ILE A 248 -5.24 1.50 -1.49
C ILE A 248 -6.02 0.87 -2.65
N LEU A 249 -5.64 1.19 -3.89
CA LEU A 249 -6.21 0.60 -5.11
C LEU A 249 -5.16 -0.23 -5.85
N LEU A 250 -5.45 -1.52 -6.04
CA LEU A 250 -4.69 -2.42 -6.91
C LEU A 250 -5.59 -2.81 -8.09
N ASP A 251 -5.34 -2.20 -9.24
CA ASP A 251 -6.11 -2.44 -10.46
C ASP A 251 -5.25 -3.13 -11.52
N SER A 252 -5.42 -4.43 -11.68
CA SER A 252 -4.68 -5.24 -12.65
C SER A 252 -5.15 -5.05 -14.09
N THR A 253 -6.14 -4.19 -14.35
CA THR A 253 -6.64 -3.95 -15.71
C THR A 253 -5.50 -3.54 -16.66
N GLY A 254 -5.34 -4.29 -17.75
CA GLY A 254 -4.28 -4.06 -18.74
C GLY A 254 -2.86 -4.44 -18.27
N GLY A 255 -2.73 -5.16 -17.16
CA GLY A 255 -1.45 -5.62 -16.65
C GLY A 255 -1.59 -6.76 -15.64
N CYS A 256 -0.66 -6.82 -14.71
CA CYS A 256 -0.65 -7.80 -13.64
C CYS A 256 -0.06 -7.20 -12.36
N ILE A 257 -0.83 -7.26 -11.27
CA ILE A 257 -0.39 -6.82 -9.93
C ILE A 257 -0.54 -7.99 -8.96
N GLY A 258 0.56 -8.41 -8.36
CA GLY A 258 0.53 -9.50 -7.39
C GLY A 258 1.69 -9.44 -6.41
N GLU A 259 1.70 -10.37 -5.46
CA GLU A 259 2.72 -10.42 -4.40
C GLU A 259 2.71 -9.11 -3.58
N VAL A 260 1.61 -8.84 -2.89
CA VAL A 260 1.42 -7.61 -2.11
C VAL A 260 1.18 -7.92 -0.63
N ALA A 261 1.81 -7.17 0.26
CA ALA A 261 1.56 -7.21 1.70
C ALA A 261 1.10 -5.85 2.21
N ILE A 262 -0.07 -5.83 2.87
CA ILE A 262 -0.66 -4.65 3.51
C ILE A 262 -0.76 -4.95 5.01
N THR A 263 0.16 -4.39 5.80
CA THR A 263 0.38 -4.84 7.19
C THR A 263 0.50 -3.71 8.21
N GLY A 264 -0.29 -3.77 9.28
CA GLY A 264 -0.12 -2.89 10.43
C GLY A 264 -0.46 -1.42 10.15
N CYS A 265 -1.39 -1.15 9.24
CA CYS A 265 -1.82 0.21 8.89
C CYS A 265 -3.13 0.59 9.58
N THR A 266 -3.32 1.89 9.80
CA THR A 266 -4.65 2.48 9.95
C THR A 266 -5.09 2.95 8.57
N ILE A 267 -6.25 2.48 8.09
CA ILE A 267 -6.78 2.82 6.77
C ILE A 267 -8.24 3.19 6.95
N GLN A 268 -8.56 4.47 6.78
CA GLN A 268 -9.85 4.97 7.23
C GLN A 268 -10.37 6.16 6.43
N HIS A 269 -11.61 6.54 6.73
CA HIS A 269 -12.28 7.77 6.32
C HIS A 269 -12.42 7.94 4.81
N ASN A 270 -13.65 7.96 4.32
CA ASN A 270 -14.17 8.67 3.16
C ASN A 270 -15.63 8.27 2.88
N SER A 271 -16.45 8.03 3.90
CA SER A 271 -17.83 7.60 3.74
C SER A 271 -18.72 8.55 2.91
N PRO A 272 -18.48 9.88 2.82
CA PRO A 272 -19.27 10.73 1.94
C PRO A 272 -19.05 10.51 0.44
N SER A 273 -17.92 9.91 0.04
CA SER A 273 -17.62 9.68 -1.37
C SER A 273 -18.29 8.39 -1.85
N PRO A 274 -19.09 8.43 -2.93
CA PRO A 274 -19.78 7.26 -3.45
C PRO A 274 -18.79 6.16 -3.82
N ASP A 275 -19.09 4.91 -3.45
CA ASP A 275 -18.24 3.75 -3.74
C ASP A 275 -16.79 3.85 -3.25
N SER A 276 -16.51 4.64 -2.19
CA SER A 276 -15.18 4.68 -1.57
C SER A 276 -14.80 3.35 -0.92
N ALA A 277 -13.51 3.03 -0.94
CA ALA A 277 -13.00 1.85 -0.25
C ALA A 277 -11.67 2.10 0.48
N ASN A 278 -11.42 1.32 1.54
CA ASN A 278 -10.11 1.32 2.18
C ASN A 278 -9.11 0.53 1.35
N ILE A 279 -9.45 -0.71 1.00
CA ILE A 279 -8.66 -1.54 0.10
C ILE A 279 -9.56 -2.03 -1.03
N ARG A 280 -9.18 -1.72 -2.27
CA ARG A 280 -9.85 -2.22 -3.46
C ARG A 280 -8.87 -2.98 -4.34
N ILE A 281 -9.22 -4.21 -4.68
CA ILE A 281 -8.44 -5.08 -5.56
C ILE A 281 -9.32 -5.48 -6.75
N LEU A 282 -8.96 -4.98 -7.93
CA LEU A 282 -9.54 -5.38 -9.20
C LEU A 282 -8.55 -6.36 -9.85
N GLY A 283 -8.76 -7.64 -9.61
CA GLY A 283 -7.78 -8.69 -9.89
C GLY A 283 -7.76 -9.16 -11.34
N GLN A 284 -8.69 -8.75 -12.21
CA GLN A 284 -8.68 -9.19 -13.60
C GLN A 284 -7.50 -8.57 -14.35
N GLY A 285 -6.52 -9.40 -14.70
CA GLY A 285 -5.37 -9.02 -15.53
C GLY A 285 -5.56 -9.38 -17.00
N ASP A 286 -4.70 -8.83 -17.85
CA ASP A 286 -4.57 -9.20 -19.26
C ASP A 286 -3.10 -9.15 -19.69
N GLU A 287 -2.47 -10.31 -19.85
CA GLU A 287 -1.07 -10.44 -20.24
C GLU A 287 -0.94 -11.28 -21.52
N PRO A 288 -0.69 -10.66 -22.69
CA PRO A 288 -0.60 -11.35 -23.97
C PRO A 288 0.39 -12.52 -24.01
N SER A 289 1.52 -12.43 -23.30
CA SER A 289 2.54 -13.48 -23.21
C SER A 289 2.05 -14.77 -22.57
N LEU A 290 0.95 -14.74 -21.80
CA LEU A 290 0.42 -15.92 -21.13
C LEU A 290 -0.39 -16.83 -22.06
N ARG A 291 -0.88 -16.33 -23.21
CA ARG A 291 -1.66 -17.16 -24.16
C ARG A 291 -0.91 -18.42 -24.58
N ALA A 292 0.39 -18.28 -24.89
CA ALA A 292 1.22 -19.40 -25.29
C ALA A 292 1.57 -20.35 -24.13
N ARG A 293 1.56 -19.86 -22.88
CA ARG A 293 1.98 -20.61 -21.68
C ARG A 293 0.83 -21.35 -21.01
N ILE A 294 -0.35 -20.74 -20.95
CA ILE A 294 -1.50 -21.23 -20.19
C ILE A 294 -2.84 -21.16 -20.95
N GLY A 295 -2.83 -20.81 -22.24
CA GLY A 295 -4.01 -20.87 -23.13
C GLY A 295 -4.96 -19.67 -23.07
N THR A 296 -4.68 -18.65 -22.26
CA THR A 296 -5.48 -17.42 -22.12
C THR A 296 -4.57 -16.21 -21.88
N THR A 297 -5.04 -15.01 -22.22
CA THR A 297 -4.38 -13.74 -21.84
C THR A 297 -4.98 -13.16 -20.57
N VAL A 298 -6.26 -13.42 -20.32
CA VAL A 298 -6.97 -12.96 -19.13
C VAL A 298 -6.60 -13.81 -17.92
N THR A 299 -6.26 -13.14 -16.83
CA THR A 299 -5.88 -13.76 -15.55
C THR A 299 -6.72 -13.23 -14.40
N GLN A 300 -6.64 -13.94 -13.27
CA GLN A 300 -7.03 -13.40 -11.96
C GLN A 300 -5.77 -13.31 -11.12
N GLU A 301 -5.37 -12.10 -10.80
CA GLU A 301 -4.17 -11.78 -10.05
C GLU A 301 -4.43 -11.76 -8.54
N GLY A 302 -3.34 -11.88 -7.79
CA GLY A 302 -3.32 -11.65 -6.35
C GLY A 302 -2.04 -12.16 -5.71
N HIS A 303 -2.11 -13.15 -4.80
CA HIS A 303 -1.06 -13.34 -3.77
C HIS A 303 -0.94 -12.09 -2.91
N VAL A 304 -2.06 -11.72 -2.28
CA VAL A 304 -2.14 -10.54 -1.42
C VAL A 304 -2.38 -10.95 0.03
N THR A 305 -1.65 -10.34 0.96
CA THR A 305 -1.85 -10.50 2.40
C THR A 305 -2.31 -9.16 2.99
N ILE A 306 -3.39 -9.20 3.77
CA ILE A 306 -3.96 -8.04 4.48
C ILE A 306 -4.01 -8.42 5.95
N THR A 307 -3.11 -7.88 6.76
CA THR A 307 -2.91 -8.36 8.14
C THR A 307 -2.65 -7.26 9.17
N GLY A 308 -3.29 -7.37 10.33
CA GLY A 308 -3.02 -6.46 11.45
C GLY A 308 -3.46 -5.02 11.20
N ASN A 309 -4.42 -4.78 10.31
CA ASN A 309 -4.87 -3.42 9.97
C ASN A 309 -6.12 -3.01 10.74
N VAL A 310 -6.29 -1.70 10.83
CA VAL A 310 -7.45 -1.02 11.42
C VAL A 310 -8.20 -0.33 10.30
N LEU A 311 -9.44 -0.78 10.00
CA LEU A 311 -10.19 -0.42 8.79
C LEU A 311 -11.53 0.23 9.14
N SER A 312 -11.79 1.46 8.66
CA SER A 312 -13.08 2.10 8.93
C SER A 312 -13.57 3.21 8.00
N ASP A 313 -14.83 3.62 8.22
CA ASP A 313 -15.47 4.84 7.71
C ASP A 313 -15.40 5.04 6.19
N VAL A 314 -15.79 4.04 5.42
CA VAL A 314 -15.87 4.09 3.95
C VAL A 314 -17.13 3.35 3.47
N GLN A 315 -17.47 3.45 2.18
CA GLN A 315 -18.58 2.65 1.65
C GLN A 315 -18.28 1.15 1.76
N VAL A 316 -17.09 0.71 1.36
CA VAL A 316 -16.66 -0.69 1.53
C VAL A 316 -15.26 -0.76 2.13
N ASN A 317 -15.09 -1.38 3.30
CA ASN A 317 -13.76 -1.48 3.92
C ASN A 317 -12.80 -2.27 3.00
N VAL A 318 -13.11 -3.52 2.66
CA VAL A 318 -12.34 -4.27 1.66
C VAL A 318 -13.24 -4.76 0.53
N HIS A 319 -12.90 -4.37 -0.70
CA HIS A 319 -13.58 -4.79 -1.92
C HIS A 319 -12.62 -5.61 -2.80
N LEU A 320 -12.91 -6.89 -2.97
CA LEU A 320 -12.20 -7.79 -3.89
C LEU A 320 -13.09 -8.14 -5.06
N ARG A 321 -12.63 -7.88 -6.28
CA ARG A 321 -13.36 -8.24 -7.50
C ARG A 321 -12.44 -8.93 -8.50
N ASN A 322 -12.86 -10.08 -8.99
CA ASN A 322 -12.07 -10.92 -9.90
C ASN A 322 -10.67 -11.26 -9.34
N ALA A 323 -10.51 -11.31 -8.02
CA ALA A 323 -9.23 -11.52 -7.35
C ALA A 323 -8.95 -13.01 -7.09
N ARG A 324 -7.67 -13.35 -6.94
CA ARG A 324 -7.21 -14.70 -6.62
C ARG A 324 -6.21 -14.74 -5.48
N GLY A 325 -6.36 -15.66 -4.53
CA GLY A 325 -5.29 -15.89 -3.55
C GLY A 325 -5.05 -14.68 -2.66
N VAL A 326 -6.11 -14.17 -2.02
CA VAL A 326 -6.03 -13.09 -1.04
C VAL A 326 -6.28 -13.65 0.35
N THR A 327 -5.40 -13.32 1.31
CA THR A 327 -5.53 -13.71 2.72
C THR A 327 -5.78 -12.48 3.59
N LEU A 328 -6.80 -12.54 4.45
CA LEU A 328 -7.16 -11.48 5.39
C LEU A 328 -7.19 -12.04 6.81
N THR A 329 -6.33 -11.57 7.71
CA THR A 329 -6.26 -12.10 9.10
C THR A 329 -5.77 -11.05 10.09
N GLY A 330 -6.33 -11.03 11.29
CA GLY A 330 -5.91 -10.16 12.39
C GLY A 330 -6.27 -8.69 12.19
N ASN A 331 -7.26 -8.36 11.35
CA ASN A 331 -7.70 -6.98 11.12
C ASN A 331 -8.94 -6.66 11.97
N THR A 332 -9.15 -5.37 12.24
CA THR A 332 -10.40 -4.84 12.81
C THR A 332 -11.14 -4.03 11.76
N PHE A 333 -12.43 -4.29 11.58
CA PHE A 333 -13.32 -3.57 10.69
C PHE A 333 -14.43 -2.91 11.49
N TRP A 334 -14.79 -1.68 11.14
CA TRP A 334 -16.06 -1.07 11.54
C TRP A 334 -16.50 -0.02 10.52
N MET A 335 -17.73 0.46 10.64
CA MET A 335 -18.25 1.56 9.82
C MET A 335 -18.12 1.35 8.29
N GLY A 336 -18.34 0.12 7.79
CA GLY A 336 -18.67 -0.10 6.38
C GLY A 336 -20.09 0.37 6.06
N TYR A 337 -20.25 1.44 5.28
CA TYR A 337 -21.58 2.02 4.99
C TYR A 337 -22.39 1.20 3.99
N GLN A 338 -21.71 0.41 3.17
CA GLN A 338 -22.30 -0.65 2.37
C GLN A 338 -21.89 -2.00 2.93
N HIS A 339 -20.59 -2.28 3.09
CA HIS A 339 -20.08 -3.57 3.58
C HIS A 339 -18.74 -3.41 4.31
N ASP A 340 -18.45 -4.30 5.25
CA ASP A 340 -17.08 -4.43 5.78
C ASP A 340 -16.21 -5.25 4.82
N LEU A 341 -16.76 -6.30 4.25
CA LEU A 341 -16.06 -7.12 3.26
C LEU A 341 -17.01 -7.46 2.11
N LEU A 342 -16.63 -7.06 0.89
CA LEU A 342 -17.32 -7.43 -0.34
C LEU A 342 -16.34 -8.19 -1.24
N VAL A 343 -16.71 -9.41 -1.62
CA VAL A 343 -15.93 -10.28 -2.50
C VAL A 343 -16.79 -10.75 -3.66
N GLU A 344 -16.39 -10.44 -4.88
CA GLU A 344 -17.15 -10.75 -6.09
C GLU A 344 -16.28 -11.47 -7.12
N ASP A 345 -16.83 -12.51 -7.74
CA ASP A 345 -16.22 -13.22 -8.88
C ASP A 345 -14.78 -13.71 -8.59
N SER A 346 -14.49 -14.05 -7.34
CA SER A 346 -13.13 -14.29 -6.85
C SER A 346 -12.90 -15.75 -6.44
N VAL A 347 -11.63 -16.16 -6.36
CA VAL A 347 -11.24 -17.55 -6.10
C VAL A 347 -10.10 -17.65 -5.10
N ALA A 348 -10.08 -18.72 -4.29
CA ALA A 348 -9.00 -18.96 -3.32
C ALA A 348 -8.81 -17.80 -2.33
N ILE A 349 -9.91 -17.23 -1.84
CA ILE A 349 -9.88 -16.20 -0.80
C ILE A 349 -9.91 -16.86 0.57
N VAL A 350 -9.00 -16.47 1.45
CA VAL A 350 -8.88 -16.99 2.80
C VAL A 350 -9.11 -15.86 3.79
N VAL A 351 -10.22 -15.93 4.51
CA VAL A 351 -10.55 -15.01 5.59
C VAL A 351 -10.35 -15.74 6.91
N GLY A 352 -9.25 -15.45 7.59
CA GLY A 352 -8.96 -15.95 8.93
C GLY A 352 -9.64 -15.11 10.02
N PRO A 353 -9.20 -15.25 11.29
CA PRO A 353 -9.76 -14.49 12.39
C PRO A 353 -9.66 -12.98 12.16
N ASN A 354 -10.78 -12.27 12.21
CA ASN A 354 -10.86 -10.81 12.14
C ASN A 354 -12.02 -10.36 13.06
N ASN A 355 -11.92 -9.13 13.58
CA ASN A 355 -13.00 -8.50 14.34
C ASN A 355 -13.78 -7.54 13.43
N LEU A 356 -15.10 -7.72 13.32
CA LEU A 356 -16.00 -6.87 12.56
C LEU A 356 -17.10 -6.42 13.52
N ASP A 357 -16.90 -5.27 14.17
CA ASP A 357 -17.71 -4.87 15.33
C ASP A 357 -18.33 -3.49 15.14
N ARG A 358 -19.62 -3.37 15.47
CA ARG A 358 -20.28 -2.09 15.68
C ARG A 358 -19.96 -1.56 17.07
N ASN A 359 -18.81 -0.91 17.19
CA ASN A 359 -18.39 -0.35 18.47
C ASN A 359 -19.37 0.74 18.96
N PRO A 360 -19.96 0.59 20.17
CA PRO A 360 -20.96 1.53 20.71
C PRO A 360 -20.47 2.97 20.88
N ARG A 361 -19.15 3.20 20.94
CA ARG A 361 -18.55 4.53 20.97
C ARG A 361 -18.92 5.36 19.75
N TYR A 362 -19.14 4.71 18.59
CA TYR A 362 -19.46 5.35 17.32
C TYR A 362 -20.96 5.28 17.01
N ASN A 363 -21.81 5.70 17.95
CA ASN A 363 -23.27 5.75 17.78
C ASN A 363 -23.81 7.20 17.73
N TYR A 364 -23.33 7.99 16.76
CA TYR A 364 -23.68 9.40 16.62
C TYR A 364 -23.70 9.85 15.14
N GLY A 365 -24.48 10.88 14.82
CA GLY A 365 -24.48 11.47 13.47
C GLY A 365 -24.69 10.42 12.36
N ASN A 366 -23.86 10.50 11.32
CA ASN A 366 -23.90 9.60 10.17
C ASN A 366 -23.38 8.19 10.47
N THR A 367 -22.63 7.96 11.55
CA THR A 367 -22.10 6.62 11.86
C THR A 367 -23.20 5.59 12.09
N ARG A 368 -24.40 6.06 12.48
CA ARG A 368 -25.61 5.26 12.61
C ARG A 368 -26.10 4.66 11.31
N GLU A 369 -25.67 5.19 10.17
CA GLU A 369 -26.05 4.72 8.83
C GLU A 369 -25.17 3.56 8.37
N ALA A 370 -24.00 3.34 9.00
CA ALA A 370 -23.13 2.22 8.70
C ALA A 370 -23.91 0.90 8.73
N ARG A 371 -23.60 -0.04 7.85
CA ARG A 371 -24.34 -1.32 7.75
C ARG A 371 -23.48 -2.47 8.25
N GLY A 372 -22.20 -2.44 7.89
CA GLY A 372 -21.23 -3.51 8.11
C GLY A 372 -21.54 -4.74 7.26
N GLY A 373 -21.02 -5.89 7.69
CA GLY A 373 -21.36 -7.20 7.15
C GLY A 373 -20.41 -7.69 6.06
N VAL A 374 -20.50 -9.00 5.79
CA VAL A 374 -19.62 -9.73 4.88
C VAL A 374 -20.43 -10.33 3.74
N VAL A 375 -20.02 -10.09 2.50
CA VAL A 375 -20.72 -10.58 1.31
C VAL A 375 -19.74 -11.22 0.35
N PHE A 376 -20.05 -12.45 -0.07
CA PHE A 376 -19.42 -13.13 -1.18
C PHE A 376 -20.46 -13.37 -2.28
N ARG A 377 -20.11 -13.02 -3.52
CA ARG A 377 -20.93 -13.28 -4.71
C ARG A 377 -20.13 -14.01 -5.77
N ARG A 378 -20.72 -15.03 -6.38
CA ARG A 378 -20.18 -15.76 -7.55
C ARG A 378 -18.72 -16.17 -7.37
N SER A 379 -18.34 -16.46 -6.14
CA SER A 379 -16.97 -16.78 -5.76
C SER A 379 -16.83 -18.27 -5.48
N ARG A 380 -15.61 -18.80 -5.48
CA ARG A 380 -15.40 -20.24 -5.25
C ARG A 380 -14.08 -20.58 -4.58
N ASP A 381 -13.98 -21.79 -4.04
CA ASP A 381 -12.76 -22.32 -3.43
C ASP A 381 -12.24 -21.45 -2.26
N CYS A 382 -13.15 -20.89 -1.46
CA CYS A 382 -12.81 -19.93 -0.41
C CYS A 382 -12.94 -20.55 1.00
N THR A 383 -12.16 -20.03 1.94
CA THR A 383 -12.24 -20.41 3.37
C THR A 383 -12.53 -19.19 4.22
N ILE A 384 -13.48 -19.32 5.15
CA ILE A 384 -13.77 -18.32 6.17
C ILE A 384 -13.67 -19.02 7.52
N THR A 385 -12.83 -18.53 8.43
CA THR A 385 -12.71 -19.13 9.76
C THR A 385 -12.38 -18.13 10.85
N GLY A 386 -12.97 -18.30 12.04
CA GLY A 386 -12.63 -17.49 13.21
C GLY A 386 -13.12 -16.04 13.18
N LEU A 387 -14.06 -15.70 12.30
CA LEU A 387 -14.63 -14.35 12.27
C LEU A 387 -15.44 -14.07 13.53
N HIS A 388 -15.29 -12.86 14.07
CA HIS A 388 -16.19 -12.30 15.07
C HIS A 388 -16.93 -11.12 14.42
N VAL A 389 -18.23 -11.30 14.16
CA VAL A 389 -19.08 -10.29 13.51
C VAL A 389 -20.16 -9.86 14.49
N SER A 390 -20.31 -8.56 14.74
CA SER A 390 -21.24 -8.03 15.73
C SER A 390 -21.93 -6.75 15.25
N GLY A 391 -23.25 -6.66 15.45
CA GLY A 391 -24.00 -5.42 15.22
C GLY A 391 -24.21 -5.10 13.74
N VAL A 392 -24.51 -6.09 12.90
CA VAL A 392 -24.82 -5.84 11.48
C VAL A 392 -26.25 -5.37 11.32
N GLU A 393 -26.43 -4.22 10.68
CA GLU A 393 -27.74 -3.60 10.50
C GLU A 393 -28.09 -3.39 9.04
N ARG A 394 -29.39 -3.41 8.71
CA ARG A 394 -29.92 -3.13 7.36
C ARG A 394 -29.26 -3.95 6.25
N GLN A 395 -28.84 -5.17 6.57
CA GLN A 395 -28.36 -6.18 5.64
C GLN A 395 -29.32 -7.37 5.63
N PRO A 396 -29.38 -8.13 4.53
CA PRO A 396 -30.17 -9.36 4.48
C PRO A 396 -29.65 -10.44 5.43
N ALA A 397 -28.37 -10.40 5.82
CA ALA A 397 -27.76 -11.21 6.87
C ALA A 397 -26.39 -10.61 7.26
N ALA A 398 -25.82 -11.04 8.39
CA ALA A 398 -24.46 -10.61 8.78
C ALA A 398 -23.38 -11.10 7.80
N ILE A 399 -23.52 -12.34 7.35
CA ILE A 399 -22.67 -12.95 6.32
C ILE A 399 -23.56 -13.54 5.22
N VAL A 400 -23.30 -13.16 3.97
CA VAL A 400 -24.03 -13.62 2.79
C VAL A 400 -23.09 -14.34 1.83
N LEU A 401 -23.47 -15.54 1.41
CA LEU A 401 -22.88 -16.22 0.25
C LEU A 401 -23.96 -16.34 -0.84
N GLU A 402 -23.70 -15.80 -2.01
CA GLU A 402 -24.65 -15.79 -3.13
C GLU A 402 -24.01 -16.35 -4.40
N GLY A 403 -24.59 -17.43 -4.94
CA GLY A 403 -24.07 -18.10 -6.13
C GLY A 403 -22.65 -18.65 -5.94
N CYS A 404 -22.30 -19.06 -4.72
CA CYS A 404 -20.95 -19.48 -4.35
C CYS A 404 -20.74 -21.00 -4.44
N ASP A 405 -19.50 -21.44 -4.55
CA ASP A 405 -19.16 -22.87 -4.72
C ASP A 405 -17.92 -23.29 -3.93
N ARG A 406 -17.96 -24.46 -3.29
CA ARG A 406 -16.82 -25.06 -2.57
C ARG A 406 -16.23 -24.13 -1.52
N PHE A 407 -17.06 -23.68 -0.58
CA PHE A 407 -16.59 -22.93 0.58
C PHE A 407 -16.40 -23.83 1.80
N ASN A 408 -15.44 -23.45 2.66
CA ASN A 408 -15.32 -23.97 4.02
C ASN A 408 -15.49 -22.82 5.03
N LEU A 409 -16.60 -22.82 5.78
CA LEU A 409 -16.94 -21.82 6.78
C LEU A 409 -16.88 -22.45 8.17
N GLY A 410 -15.89 -22.11 8.98
CA GLY A 410 -15.62 -22.80 10.24
C GLY A 410 -15.40 -21.88 11.44
N ASN A 411 -16.00 -22.22 12.58
CA ASN A 411 -15.57 -21.72 13.90
C ASN A 411 -15.66 -20.19 14.06
N GLY A 412 -16.74 -19.57 13.60
CA GLY A 412 -16.98 -18.13 13.73
C GLY A 412 -18.10 -17.81 14.72
N THR A 413 -18.27 -16.52 14.99
CA THR A 413 -19.31 -15.97 15.86
C THR A 413 -19.99 -14.81 15.14
N VAL A 414 -21.33 -14.83 15.14
CA VAL A 414 -22.16 -13.71 14.70
C VAL A 414 -23.10 -13.34 15.85
N LEU A 415 -23.01 -12.08 16.27
CA LEU A 415 -23.84 -11.48 17.30
C LEU A 415 -24.65 -10.32 16.71
N ASP A 416 -25.90 -10.18 17.15
CA ASP A 416 -26.73 -8.98 16.98
C ASP A 416 -26.84 -8.50 15.52
N SER A 417 -27.54 -9.27 14.69
CA SER A 417 -27.79 -8.98 13.27
C SER A 417 -29.27 -8.72 13.02
N ASP A 418 -29.62 -7.67 12.27
CA ASP A 418 -31.02 -7.37 11.93
C ASP A 418 -31.72 -8.48 11.12
N GLY A 419 -30.94 -9.20 10.30
CA GLY A 419 -31.37 -10.41 9.61
C GLY A 419 -30.67 -11.66 10.17
N PRO A 420 -30.78 -12.81 9.49
CA PRO A 420 -30.02 -14.01 9.83
C PRO A 420 -28.53 -13.76 10.05
N GLY A 421 -27.91 -14.58 10.90
CA GLY A 421 -26.46 -14.52 11.07
C GLY A 421 -25.73 -14.97 9.80
N LEU A 422 -26.20 -16.07 9.19
CA LEU A 422 -25.67 -16.58 7.92
C LEU A 422 -26.81 -16.75 6.90
N LEU A 423 -26.59 -16.29 5.67
CA LEU A 423 -27.47 -16.53 4.53
C LEU A 423 -26.67 -17.16 3.38
N LEU A 424 -27.11 -18.34 2.94
CA LEU A 424 -26.64 -18.99 1.72
C LEU A 424 -27.73 -18.95 0.68
N ARG A 425 -27.43 -18.37 -0.48
CA ARG A 425 -28.30 -18.36 -1.65
C ARG A 425 -27.58 -19.01 -2.83
N ASP A 426 -28.22 -20.01 -3.43
CA ASP A 426 -27.73 -20.72 -4.61
C ASP A 426 -26.27 -21.18 -4.48
N THR A 427 -25.91 -21.58 -3.26
CA THR A 427 -24.54 -21.99 -2.91
C THR A 427 -24.41 -23.50 -3.03
N THR A 428 -23.26 -24.02 -3.46
CA THR A 428 -23.06 -25.45 -3.64
C THR A 428 -21.78 -25.98 -3.00
N ARG A 429 -21.78 -27.27 -2.64
CA ARG A 429 -20.60 -28.00 -2.13
C ARG A 429 -19.90 -27.30 -0.96
N THR A 430 -20.67 -26.62 -0.12
CA THR A 430 -20.14 -25.76 0.94
C THR A 430 -20.36 -26.37 2.31
N ARG A 431 -19.33 -26.36 3.14
CA ARG A 431 -19.38 -26.82 4.53
C ARG A 431 -19.45 -25.62 5.47
N ILE A 432 -20.40 -25.66 6.39
CA ILE A 432 -20.56 -24.71 7.50
C ILE A 432 -20.52 -25.49 8.80
N GLY A 433 -19.64 -25.13 9.74
CA GLY A 433 -19.72 -25.70 11.07
C GLY A 433 -18.99 -24.96 12.17
N GLY A 434 -19.41 -25.24 13.42
CA GLY A 434 -18.84 -24.63 14.61
C GLY A 434 -19.18 -23.15 14.78
N TRP A 435 -20.28 -22.66 14.19
CA TRP A 435 -20.69 -21.27 14.33
C TRP A 435 -21.56 -21.03 15.55
N VAL A 436 -21.38 -19.90 16.21
CA VAL A 436 -22.31 -19.35 17.20
C VAL A 436 -23.06 -18.20 16.55
N LEU A 437 -24.37 -18.37 16.34
CA LEU A 437 -25.24 -17.40 15.65
C LEU A 437 -26.38 -16.97 16.56
N ARG A 438 -26.29 -15.74 17.07
CA ARG A 438 -27.15 -15.24 18.14
C ARG A 438 -27.50 -13.76 17.95
N ASP A 439 -28.70 -13.37 18.37
CA ASP A 439 -29.10 -11.97 18.52
C ASP A 439 -29.89 -11.85 19.82
N ASP A 440 -29.32 -11.17 20.80
CA ASP A 440 -29.90 -11.04 22.15
C ASP A 440 -30.57 -9.70 22.38
N ARG A 441 -30.62 -8.84 21.36
CA ARG A 441 -31.23 -7.53 21.47
C ARG A 441 -32.72 -7.70 21.80
N ALA A 442 -33.17 -7.02 22.86
CA ALA A 442 -34.56 -7.08 23.31
C ALA A 442 -35.57 -6.65 22.22
N GLN A 443 -35.15 -5.80 21.28
CA GLN A 443 -35.97 -5.26 20.19
C GLN A 443 -35.61 -5.87 18.82
N ARG A 444 -35.04 -7.08 18.78
CA ARG A 444 -34.66 -7.72 17.51
C ARG A 444 -35.85 -7.97 16.60
N ALA A 445 -35.63 -7.87 15.29
CA ALA A 445 -36.58 -8.40 14.32
C ALA A 445 -36.58 -9.94 14.38
N PRO A 446 -37.74 -10.60 14.19
CA PRO A 446 -37.78 -12.05 14.05
C PRO A 446 -37.02 -12.50 12.79
N ALA A 447 -35.89 -13.15 12.97
CA ALA A 447 -35.11 -13.80 11.92
C ALA A 447 -34.53 -15.13 12.44
N PRO A 448 -34.45 -16.18 11.60
CA PRO A 448 -33.73 -17.40 11.94
C PRO A 448 -32.22 -17.12 12.02
N SER A 449 -31.48 -17.89 12.81
CA SER A 449 -30.02 -17.72 12.91
C SER A 449 -29.30 -18.03 11.59
N LEU A 450 -29.82 -18.99 10.81
CA LEU A 450 -29.21 -19.44 9.57
C LEU A 450 -30.26 -19.71 8.49
N VAL A 451 -29.99 -19.28 7.27
CA VAL A 451 -30.86 -19.50 6.10
C VAL A 451 -30.08 -20.14 4.95
N VAL A 452 -30.65 -21.17 4.32
CA VAL A 452 -30.16 -21.75 3.06
C VAL A 452 -31.30 -21.85 2.06
N THR A 453 -31.18 -21.11 0.95
CA THR A 453 -32.14 -21.10 -0.16
C THR A 453 -31.46 -21.46 -1.46
N GLY A 454 -31.98 -22.47 -2.18
CA GLY A 454 -31.39 -22.93 -3.43
C GLY A 454 -30.04 -23.63 -3.26
N GLY A 455 -29.43 -24.05 -4.36
CA GLY A 455 -28.17 -24.80 -4.35
C GLY A 455 -28.32 -26.27 -3.91
N ARG A 456 -27.19 -26.92 -3.63
CA ARG A 456 -27.10 -28.37 -3.31
C ARG A 456 -25.75 -28.78 -2.74
N ASP A 457 -25.69 -29.98 -2.18
CA ASP A 457 -24.46 -30.61 -1.67
C ASP A 457 -23.79 -29.79 -0.55
N ASN A 458 -24.55 -28.96 0.15
CA ASN A 458 -24.05 -28.18 1.29
C ASN A 458 -24.22 -28.94 2.60
N TRP A 459 -23.33 -28.73 3.56
CA TRP A 459 -23.39 -29.36 4.88
C TRP A 459 -23.43 -28.27 5.95
N VAL A 460 -24.44 -28.29 6.82
CA VAL A 460 -24.57 -27.37 7.96
C VAL A 460 -24.52 -28.18 9.25
N LEU A 461 -23.37 -28.12 9.92
CA LEU A 461 -22.98 -29.10 10.94
C LEU A 461 -22.57 -28.44 12.25
N HIS A 462 -23.04 -28.95 13.38
CA HIS A 462 -22.53 -28.60 14.72
C HIS A 462 -22.50 -27.09 15.03
N ASN A 463 -23.54 -26.37 14.63
CA ASN A 463 -23.70 -24.93 14.92
C ASN A 463 -24.59 -24.71 16.14
N PHE A 464 -24.38 -23.59 16.82
CA PHE A 464 -25.27 -23.07 17.85
C PHE A 464 -26.14 -21.96 17.24
N LEU A 465 -27.45 -22.17 17.22
CA LEU A 465 -28.44 -21.40 16.48
C LEU A 465 -29.52 -20.89 17.43
N ALA A 466 -29.30 -19.73 18.06
CA ALA A 466 -30.22 -19.21 19.09
C ALA A 466 -31.67 -19.11 18.60
N HIS A 467 -31.88 -18.81 17.32
CA HIS A 467 -33.20 -18.58 16.72
C HIS A 467 -33.54 -19.59 15.61
N GLY A 468 -32.92 -20.78 15.65
CA GLY A 468 -33.18 -21.87 14.70
C GLY A 468 -32.62 -21.61 13.29
N GLN A 469 -33.11 -22.38 12.32
CA GLN A 469 -32.65 -22.34 10.92
C GLN A 469 -33.81 -22.52 9.95
N ASP A 470 -33.69 -21.93 8.77
CA ASP A 470 -34.57 -22.16 7.63
C ASP A 470 -33.75 -22.70 6.46
N VAL A 471 -33.92 -23.98 6.15
CA VAL A 471 -33.10 -24.69 5.16
C VAL A 471 -34.02 -25.35 4.16
N GLY A 472 -33.95 -24.90 2.91
CA GLY A 472 -34.77 -25.43 1.82
C GLY A 472 -34.54 -26.94 1.62
N PRO A 473 -35.59 -27.73 1.28
CA PRO A 473 -35.44 -29.16 1.02
C PRO A 473 -34.38 -29.45 -0.05
N GLY A 474 -33.49 -30.41 0.21
CA GLY A 474 -32.42 -30.82 -0.72
C GLY A 474 -31.26 -29.84 -0.87
N THR A 475 -31.30 -28.67 -0.21
CA THR A 475 -30.24 -27.65 -0.32
C THR A 475 -29.02 -27.97 0.56
N ALA A 476 -29.24 -28.63 1.71
CA ALA A 476 -28.17 -29.01 2.63
C ALA A 476 -28.48 -30.26 3.45
N VAL A 477 -27.42 -30.97 3.87
CA VAL A 477 -27.46 -31.97 4.95
C VAL A 477 -27.27 -31.25 6.28
N LEU A 478 -28.09 -31.62 7.26
CA LEU A 478 -28.12 -31.02 8.59
C LEU A 478 -27.71 -32.05 9.64
N GLU A 479 -26.71 -31.73 10.46
CA GLU A 479 -26.25 -32.66 11.50
C GLU A 479 -25.76 -31.91 12.74
N GLY A 480 -26.22 -32.32 13.92
CA GLY A 480 -25.66 -31.86 15.19
C GLY A 480 -25.82 -30.37 15.50
N ASN A 481 -26.61 -29.61 14.75
CA ASN A 481 -26.95 -28.22 15.08
C ASN A 481 -27.84 -28.18 16.33
N ARG A 482 -27.60 -27.20 17.20
CA ARG A 482 -28.37 -27.00 18.44
C ARG A 482 -29.04 -25.64 18.41
N SER A 483 -30.30 -25.61 18.82
CA SER A 483 -31.03 -24.39 19.14
C SER A 483 -31.17 -24.25 20.65
N GLU A 484 -31.29 -23.03 21.16
CA GLU A 484 -31.82 -22.86 22.52
C GLU A 484 -33.26 -23.36 22.57
N ARG A 485 -33.61 -24.03 23.67
CA ARG A 485 -34.99 -24.44 23.95
C ARG A 485 -35.80 -23.27 24.46
#